data_AF-K2FPZ8-F1
#
_entry.id   AF-K2FPZ8-F1
#
_cell.length_a   1.000
_cell.length_b   1.000
_cell.length_c   1.000
_cell.angle_alpha   90.00
_cell.angle_beta   90.00
_cell.angle_gamma   90.00
#
_symmetry.space_group_name_H-M   'P 1'
#
loop_
_entity.id
_entity.type
_entity.pdbx_description
1 polymer ?
#
loop_
_entity_poly.entity_id
_entity_poly.type
_entity_poly.pdbx_seq_one_letter_code
_entity_poly.pdbx_strand_id
1 'polypeptide(L)'
;MNRKEVSRMRINGTNQTNWNPYQKQAQQQKQVQAQPNQDRLEISDAAKSMQEAGKLPEARKERLEELKLQVENGTYKADPSVIARKMINFFSEGE
;
A
#
# COMPACT_ATOMS: atom_id res chain seq x y z
N MET A 1 47.06 49.57 -45.15
CA MET A 1 46.20 50.56 -44.46
C MET A 1 45.66 49.92 -43.20
N ASN A 2 46.21 50.29 -42.04
CA ASN A 2 45.71 49.85 -40.73
C ASN A 2 44.91 51.00 -40.12
N ARG A 3 43.63 50.79 -39.84
CA ARG A 3 42.86 51.70 -38.98
C ARG A 3 42.16 50.88 -37.91
N LYS A 4 42.63 51.11 -36.68
CA LYS A 4 42.05 50.68 -35.41
C LYS A 4 40.56 51.01 -35.39
N GLU A 5 39.72 50.06 -34.98
CA GLU A 5 38.56 50.37 -34.15
C GLU A 5 38.42 49.31 -33.07
N VAL A 6 38.70 49.75 -31.84
CA VAL A 6 38.55 48.99 -30.60
C VAL A 6 37.05 48.97 -30.29
N SER A 7 36.41 47.81 -30.46
CA SER A 7 34.99 47.65 -30.12
C SER A 7 34.83 47.42 -28.61
N ARG A 8 34.68 48.56 -27.92
CA ARG A 8 33.91 48.84 -26.69
C ARG A 8 33.69 47.67 -25.71
N MET A 9 34.33 47.80 -24.54
CA MET A 9 34.01 47.08 -23.31
C MET A 9 32.53 47.31 -22.93
N ARG A 10 31.73 46.24 -22.92
CA ARG A 10 30.33 46.28 -22.46
C ARG A 10 30.29 46.15 -20.94
N ILE A 11 30.07 47.25 -20.25
CA ILE A 11 29.91 47.28 -18.78
C ILE A 11 28.43 47.03 -18.49
N ASN A 12 28.11 45.83 -18.03
CA ASN A 12 26.79 45.55 -17.48
C ASN A 12 26.78 46.11 -16.05
N GLY A 13 26.06 47.22 -15.84
CA GLY A 13 25.85 47.79 -14.50
C GLY A 13 25.22 46.76 -13.56
N THR A 14 25.41 46.97 -12.25
CA THR A 14 24.93 46.06 -11.20
C THR A 14 23.46 45.72 -11.45
N ASN A 15 23.18 44.47 -11.81
CA ASN A 15 21.82 43.95 -11.86
C ASN A 15 21.18 44.25 -10.51
N GLN A 16 20.24 45.20 -10.46
CA GLN A 16 19.37 45.33 -9.31
C GLN A 16 18.52 44.05 -9.32
N THR A 17 18.96 43.05 -8.57
CA THR A 17 18.13 41.90 -8.24
C THR A 17 16.90 42.47 -7.56
N ASN A 18 15.78 42.44 -8.29
CA ASN A 18 14.47 42.81 -7.75
C ASN A 18 14.09 41.74 -6.72
N TRP A 19 14.72 41.81 -5.55
CA TRP A 19 14.60 40.85 -4.46
C TRP A 19 13.35 41.22 -3.68
N ASN A 20 12.21 40.82 -4.22
CA ASN A 20 10.94 41.02 -3.53
C ASN A 20 10.65 39.73 -2.72
N PRO A 21 10.98 39.69 -1.41
CA PRO A 21 10.86 38.46 -0.61
C PRO A 21 9.41 37.94 -0.52
N TYR A 22 8.44 38.83 -0.73
CA TYR A 22 7.01 38.52 -0.72
C TYR A 22 6.53 37.73 -1.94
N GLN A 23 7.22 37.81 -3.08
CA GLN A 23 6.84 37.02 -4.27
C GLN A 23 7.12 35.52 -4.08
N LYS A 24 8.16 35.17 -3.31
CA LYS A 24 8.48 33.77 -2.98
C LYS A 24 7.43 33.14 -2.08
N GLN A 25 6.82 33.91 -1.18
CA GLN A 25 5.76 33.42 -0.29
C GLN A 25 4.45 33.13 -1.05
N ALA A 26 4.09 33.97 -2.01
CA ALA A 26 2.92 33.75 -2.86
C ALA A 26 3.05 32.51 -3.77
N GLN A 27 4.27 32.15 -4.16
CA GLN A 27 4.53 30.91 -4.91
C GLN A 27 4.49 29.66 -4.02
N GLN A 28 4.99 29.73 -2.78
CA GLN A 28 4.94 28.61 -1.83
C GLN A 28 3.50 28.23 -1.44
N GLN A 29 2.60 29.22 -1.32
CA GLN A 29 1.18 28.96 -1.03
C GLN A 29 0.45 28.20 -2.14
N LYS A 30 0.91 28.28 -3.40
CA LYS A 30 0.33 27.52 -4.52
C LYS A 30 0.81 26.06 -4.59
N GLN A 31 1.85 25.68 -3.85
CA GLN A 31 2.41 24.33 -3.87
C GLN A 31 1.81 23.39 -2.82
N VAL A 32 1.00 23.90 -1.89
CA VAL A 32 0.18 23.06 -1.00
C VAL A 32 -1.07 22.65 -1.78
N GLN A 33 -0.90 21.80 -2.78
CA GLN A 33 -2.03 21.02 -3.31
C GLN A 33 -2.47 20.12 -2.17
N ALA A 34 -3.62 20.45 -1.57
CA ALA A 34 -4.31 19.54 -0.66
C ALA A 34 -4.50 18.22 -1.39
N GLN A 35 -3.73 17.20 -1.00
CA GLN A 35 -4.02 15.85 -1.46
C GLN A 35 -5.41 15.52 -0.93
N PRO A 36 -6.36 15.13 -1.81
CA PRO A 36 -7.65 14.67 -1.32
C PRO A 36 -7.40 13.50 -0.37
N ASN A 37 -7.94 13.56 0.84
CA ASN A 37 -7.94 12.42 1.76
C ASN A 37 -8.58 11.24 1.02
N GLN A 38 -7.76 10.35 0.51
CA GLN A 38 -8.20 9.08 -0.05
C GLN A 38 -8.28 8.10 1.11
N ASP A 39 -9.44 7.47 1.27
CA ASP A 39 -9.60 6.36 2.20
C ASP A 39 -8.68 5.22 1.73
N ARG A 40 -7.55 5.03 2.43
CA ARG A 40 -6.58 3.98 2.15
C ARG A 40 -6.62 2.93 3.25
N LEU A 41 -6.96 1.71 2.89
CA LEU A 41 -6.84 0.54 3.76
C LEU A 41 -5.47 -0.10 3.53
N GLU A 42 -4.55 0.01 4.49
CA GLU A 42 -3.26 -0.67 4.44
C GLU A 42 -3.27 -1.90 5.37
N ILE A 43 -2.91 -3.07 4.83
CA ILE A 43 -2.74 -4.28 5.64
C ILE A 43 -1.39 -4.16 6.38
N SER A 44 -1.42 -4.21 7.71
CA SER A 44 -0.21 -4.13 8.53
C SER A 44 0.76 -5.27 8.23
N ASP A 45 2.06 -5.03 8.39
CA ASP A 45 3.07 -6.06 8.15
C ASP A 45 2.94 -7.24 9.11
N ALA A 46 2.45 -6.99 10.34
CA ALA A 46 2.07 -8.03 11.28
C ALA A 46 0.92 -8.91 10.75
N ALA A 47 -0.13 -8.31 10.18
CA ALA A 47 -1.25 -9.05 9.61
C ALA A 47 -0.83 -9.87 8.38
N LYS A 48 0.08 -9.34 7.53
CA LYS A 48 0.67 -10.12 6.42
C LYS A 48 1.46 -11.32 6.93
N SER A 49 2.29 -11.14 7.95
CA SER A 49 3.05 -12.23 8.56
C SER A 49 2.15 -13.32 9.13
N MET A 50 1.04 -12.95 9.78
CA MET A 50 0.04 -13.90 10.27
C MET A 50 -0.68 -14.65 9.14
N GLN A 51 -0.97 -13.98 8.02
CA GLN A 51 -1.56 -14.61 6.84
C GLN A 51 -0.59 -15.63 6.21
N GLU A 52 0.70 -15.32 6.15
CA GLU A 52 1.73 -16.24 5.64
C GLU A 52 1.97 -17.45 6.55
N ALA A 53 1.80 -17.29 7.86
CA ALA A 53 1.78 -18.39 8.82
C ALA A 53 0.57 -19.34 8.62
N GLY A 54 -0.44 -18.91 7.84
CA GLY A 54 -1.60 -19.70 7.44
C GLY A 54 -1.36 -20.68 6.30
N LYS A 55 -0.10 -20.89 5.85
CA LYS A 55 0.22 -21.98 4.91
C LYS A 55 -0.32 -23.30 5.46
N LEU A 56 -1.07 -24.01 4.62
CA LEU A 56 -1.83 -25.20 5.00
C LEU A 56 -0.93 -26.21 5.74
N PRO A 57 -1.19 -26.54 7.02
CA PRO A 57 -0.39 -27.51 7.75
C PRO A 57 -0.41 -28.87 7.05
N GLU A 58 0.69 -29.64 7.06
CA GLU A 58 0.72 -31.00 6.49
C GLU A 58 -0.37 -31.90 7.07
N ALA A 59 -0.63 -31.78 8.38
CA ALA A 59 -1.74 -32.47 9.06
C ALA A 59 -3.13 -32.18 8.45
N ARG A 60 -3.30 -31.03 7.79
CA ARG A 60 -4.55 -30.70 7.09
C ARG A 60 -4.63 -31.36 5.72
N LYS A 61 -3.48 -31.64 5.07
CA LYS A 61 -3.46 -32.34 3.78
C LYS A 61 -3.86 -33.80 3.94
N GLU A 62 -3.27 -34.51 4.91
CA GLU A 62 -3.61 -35.91 5.21
C GLU A 62 -5.10 -36.09 5.49
N ARG A 63 -5.66 -35.23 6.34
CA ARG A 63 -7.10 -35.22 6.64
C ARG A 63 -7.96 -34.97 5.40
N LEU A 64 -7.52 -34.12 4.48
CA LEU A 64 -8.25 -33.84 3.24
C LEU A 64 -8.24 -35.04 2.31
N GLU A 65 -7.13 -35.76 2.20
CA GLU A 65 -7.03 -36.98 1.39
C GLU A 65 -7.94 -38.09 1.93
N GLU A 66 -7.95 -38.30 3.25
CA GLU A 66 -8.85 -39.27 3.89
C GLU A 66 -10.33 -38.93 3.61
N LEU A 67 -10.70 -37.66 3.78
CA LEU A 67 -12.07 -37.20 3.51
C LEU A 67 -12.47 -37.36 2.04
N LYS A 68 -11.56 -37.08 1.10
CA LYS A 68 -11.81 -37.29 -0.33
C LYS A 68 -12.12 -38.76 -0.61
N LEU A 69 -11.32 -39.67 -0.08
CA LEU A 69 -11.51 -41.11 -0.26
C LEU A 69 -12.85 -41.59 0.33
N GLN A 70 -13.25 -41.07 1.50
CA GLN A 70 -14.55 -41.38 2.09
C GLN A 70 -15.73 -40.86 1.25
N VAL A 71 -15.58 -39.71 0.59
CA VAL A 71 -16.60 -39.15 -0.30
C VAL A 71 -16.70 -39.97 -1.59
N GLU A 72 -15.57 -40.29 -2.22
CA GLU A 72 -15.52 -41.12 -3.44
C GLU A 72 -16.12 -42.50 -3.23
N ASN A 73 -15.84 -43.14 -2.09
CA ASN A 73 -16.37 -44.45 -1.72
C ASN A 73 -17.82 -44.39 -1.19
N GLY A 74 -18.42 -43.20 -1.07
CA GLY A 74 -19.78 -43.02 -0.55
C GLY A 74 -19.94 -43.34 0.95
N THR A 75 -18.85 -43.46 1.70
CA THR A 75 -18.86 -43.77 3.13
C THR A 75 -18.87 -42.52 4.02
N TYR A 76 -18.69 -41.33 3.43
CA TYR A 76 -18.76 -40.07 4.17
C TYR A 76 -20.16 -39.84 4.74
N LYS A 77 -20.25 -39.72 6.06
CA LYS A 77 -21.50 -39.40 6.77
C LYS A 77 -21.36 -38.07 7.49
N ALA A 78 -22.09 -37.07 7.01
CA ALA A 78 -22.21 -35.81 7.70
C ALA A 78 -22.99 -36.00 9.00
N ASP A 79 -22.40 -35.65 10.14
CA ASP A 79 -23.07 -35.64 11.44
C ASP A 79 -23.67 -34.24 11.71
N PRO A 80 -25.00 -34.08 11.70
CA PRO A 80 -25.65 -32.79 11.93
C PRO A 80 -25.32 -32.17 13.29
N SER A 81 -25.12 -33.00 14.33
CA SER A 81 -24.81 -32.52 15.68
C SER A 81 -23.41 -31.93 15.75
N VAL A 82 -22.45 -32.56 15.05
CA VAL A 82 -21.08 -32.04 14.93
C VAL A 82 -21.07 -30.74 14.13
N ILE A 83 -21.85 -30.66 13.05
CA ILE A 83 -21.98 -29.44 12.23
C ILE A 83 -22.54 -28.29 13.06
N ALA A 84 -23.67 -28.51 13.74
CA ALA A 84 -24.29 -27.50 14.59
C ALA A 84 -23.34 -27.01 15.69
N ARG A 85 -22.65 -27.94 16.39
CA ARG A 85 -21.65 -27.58 17.40
C ARG A 85 -20.52 -26.73 16.80
N LYS A 86 -19.99 -27.10 15.64
CA LYS A 86 -18.93 -26.32 14.99
C LYS A 86 -19.40 -24.94 14.56
N MET A 87 -20.62 -24.81 14.05
CA MET A 87 -21.20 -23.52 13.72
C MET A 87 -21.30 -22.64 14.96
N ILE A 88 -21.89 -23.17 16.05
CA ILE A 88 -21.99 -22.45 17.33
C ILE A 88 -20.61 -22.00 17.78
N ASN A 89 -19.65 -22.92 17.96
CA ASN A 89 -18.31 -22.59 18.44
C ASN A 89 -17.65 -21.49 17.58
N PHE A 90 -17.72 -21.59 16.25
CA PHE A 90 -17.12 -20.60 15.36
C PHE A 90 -17.72 -19.21 15.51
N PHE A 91 -19.04 -19.11 15.68
CA PHE A 91 -19.73 -17.81 15.79
C PHE A 91 -19.81 -17.29 17.22
N SER A 92 -19.74 -18.14 18.24
CA SER A 92 -19.83 -17.76 19.65
C SER A 92 -18.49 -17.41 20.29
N GLU A 93 -17.39 -17.98 19.81
CA GLU A 93 -16.03 -17.65 20.30
C GLU A 93 -15.47 -16.36 19.67
N GLY A 94 -16.25 -15.68 18.84
CA GLY A 94 -15.91 -14.42 18.17
C GLY A 94 -16.34 -13.13 18.89
N GLU A 95 -16.88 -13.23 20.12
CA GLU A 95 -17.09 -12.10 21.04
C GLU A 95 -16.02 -12.03 22.14
#